data_AF-A0ABD0N005-F1
#
_entry.id   AF-A0ABD0N005-F1
#
_cell.length_a   1.000
_cell.length_b   1.000
_cell.length_c   1.000
_cell.angle_alpha   90.00
_cell.angle_beta   90.00
_cell.angle_gamma   90.00
#
_symmetry.space_group_name_H-M   'P 1'
#
loop_
_entity.id
_entity.type
_entity.pdbx_description
1 polymer ?
#
loop_
_entity_poly.entity_id
_entity_poly.type
_entity_poly.pdbx_seq_one_letter_code
_entity_poly.pdbx_strand_id
1 'polypeptide(L)' 'MSWHSTYKSSKFRHVYGKAGGREQCYEGIPITHSVHDNHFCAVNPKFLAVVTESAGGGAFLVIPLHK' A
#
# COMPACT_ATOMS: atom_id res chain seq x y z
N MET A 1 24.88 -38.71 -15.73
CA MET A 1 23.70 -37.86 -15.44
C MET A 1 23.84 -37.30 -14.03
N SER A 2 24.37 -36.09 -13.87
CA SER A 2 24.44 -35.44 -12.57
C SER A 2 23.08 -34.82 -12.26
N TRP A 3 22.31 -35.46 -11.36
CA TRP A 3 21.15 -34.89 -10.69
C TRP A 3 21.61 -33.86 -9.65
N HIS A 4 22.25 -32.78 -10.10
CA HIS A 4 22.32 -31.58 -9.27
C HIS A 4 21.09 -30.77 -9.64
N SER A 5 20.03 -30.87 -8.83
CA SER A 5 19.04 -29.80 -8.80
C SER A 5 19.82 -28.54 -8.48
N THR A 6 20.15 -27.75 -9.51
CA THR A 6 20.76 -26.43 -9.35
C THR A 6 19.86 -25.71 -8.38
N TYR A 7 20.31 -25.60 -7.14
CA TYR A 7 19.61 -24.94 -6.06
C TYR A 7 19.38 -23.51 -6.54
N LYS A 8 18.20 -23.24 -7.13
CA LYS A 8 17.81 -21.91 -7.59
C LYS A 8 17.54 -21.10 -6.34
N SER A 9 18.61 -20.68 -5.66
CA SER A 9 18.53 -19.82 -4.50
C SER A 9 18.14 -18.44 -4.99
N SER A 10 16.85 -18.12 -4.90
CA SER A 10 16.45 -16.72 -4.98
C SER A 10 16.92 -16.03 -3.71
N LYS A 11 17.59 -14.87 -3.85
CA LYS A 11 17.90 -13.98 -2.72
C LYS A 11 16.64 -13.56 -1.96
N PHE A 12 15.47 -13.67 -2.59
CA PHE A 12 14.18 -13.29 -2.03
C PHE A 12 13.37 -14.46 -1.44
N ARG A 13 13.96 -15.67 -1.34
CA ARG A 13 13.28 -16.88 -0.84
C ARG A 13 12.66 -16.71 0.55
N HIS A 14 13.21 -15.81 1.38
CA HIS A 14 12.77 -15.58 2.75
C HIS A 14 12.15 -14.18 2.95
N VAL A 15 11.71 -13.51 1.88
CA VAL A 15 10.97 -12.25 1.98
C VAL A 15 9.53 -12.54 2.36
N TYR A 16 9.04 -11.89 3.41
CA TYR A 16 7.66 -11.93 3.84
C TYR A 16 7.18 -10.53 4.23
N GLY A 17 5.89 -10.27 4.03
CA GLY A 17 5.27 -9.02 4.44
C GLY A 17 5.03 -8.98 5.95
N LYS A 18 5.19 -7.79 6.55
CA LYS A 18 4.80 -7.51 7.94
C LYS A 18 3.92 -6.28 7.95
N ALA A 19 2.69 -6.41 8.43
CA ALA A 19 1.80 -5.26 8.62
C ALA A 19 2.37 -4.31 9.69
N GLY A 20 2.17 -3.01 9.49
CA GLY A 20 2.51 -2.00 10.49
C GLY A 20 1.70 -2.17 11.76
N GLY A 21 2.25 -1.72 12.89
CA GLY A 21 1.48 -1.64 14.13
C GLY A 21 0.38 -0.58 14.01
N ARG A 22 -0.65 -0.64 14.86
CA ARG A 22 -1.79 0.30 14.83
C ARG A 22 -1.35 1.77 14.94
N GLU A 23 -0.31 2.03 15.75
CA GLU A 23 0.30 3.36 15.91
C GLU A 23 1.00 3.90 14.65
N GLN A 24 1.25 3.04 13.66
CA GLN A 24 1.83 3.40 12.36
C GLN A 24 0.78 3.48 11.25
N CYS A 25 -0.49 3.25 11.57
CA CYS A 25 -1.60 3.29 10.63
C CYS A 25 -2.33 4.64 10.70
N TYR A 26 -2.96 5.01 9.59
CA TYR A 26 -3.90 6.12 9.55
C TYR A 26 -5.31 5.59 9.74
N GLU A 27 -6.00 6.02 10.80
CA GLU A 27 -7.38 5.65 11.11
C GLU A 27 -8.35 6.81 10.81
N GLY A 28 -9.63 6.50 10.58
CA GLY A 28 -10.68 7.51 10.39
C GLY A 28 -10.72 8.20 9.03
N ILE A 29 -10.05 7.64 8.01
CA ILE A 29 -10.12 8.18 6.64
C ILE A 29 -11.33 7.56 5.92
N PRO A 30 -12.31 8.38 5.44
CA PRO A 30 -13.45 7.88 4.68
C PRO A 30 -13.02 7.56 3.24
N ILE A 31 -12.51 6.35 3.00
CA ILE A 31 -12.04 5.90 1.68
C ILE A 31 -13.25 5.63 0.77
N THR A 32 -13.12 5.98 -0.52
CA THR A 32 -14.19 5.69 -1.49
C THR A 32 -14.52 4.19 -1.57
N HIS A 33 -15.82 3.87 -1.60
CA HIS A 33 -16.34 2.52 -1.89
C HIS A 33 -16.57 2.26 -3.38
N SER A 34 -16.15 3.19 -4.25
CA SER A 34 -16.31 3.05 -5.70
C SER A 34 -15.58 1.82 -6.23
N VAL A 35 -16.23 1.06 -7.12
CA VAL A 35 -15.74 -0.24 -7.64
C VAL A 35 -14.98 -0.07 -8.96
N HIS A 36 -14.54 1.16 -9.28
CA HIS A 36 -13.70 1.37 -10.46
C HIS A 36 -12.27 0.95 -10.13
N ASP A 37 -11.61 0.21 -11.04
CA ASP A 37 -10.25 -0.37 -10.90
C ASP A 37 -9.14 0.69 -10.79
N ASN A 38 -9.25 1.61 -9.84
CA ASN A 38 -8.31 2.68 -9.57
C ASN A 38 -7.52 2.39 -8.29
N HIS A 39 -6.23 2.73 -8.32
CA HIS A 39 -5.43 2.78 -7.11
C HIS A 39 -5.93 3.96 -6.25
N PHE A 40 -6.70 3.68 -5.19
CA PHE A 40 -7.30 4.72 -4.33
C PHE A 40 -6.31 5.46 -3.44
N CYS A 41 -5.04 5.06 -3.44
CA CYS A 41 -3.98 5.74 -2.72
C CYS A 41 -2.67 5.81 -3.51
N ALA A 42 -1.90 6.85 -3.25
CA ALA A 42 -0.55 7.04 -3.77
C ALA A 42 0.34 7.63 -2.66
N VAL A 43 1.60 7.21 -2.59
CA VAL A 43 2.52 7.63 -1.54
C VAL A 43 3.85 8.06 -2.12
N ASN A 44 4.45 9.07 -1.49
CA ASN A 44 5.85 9.45 -1.69
C ASN A 44 6.51 9.62 -0.30
N PRO A 45 7.83 9.87 -0.22
CA PRO A 45 8.53 9.97 1.07
C PRO A 45 8.05 11.10 2.01
N LYS A 46 7.18 12.01 1.56
CA LYS A 46 6.67 13.15 2.34
C LYS A 46 5.15 13.10 2.57
N PHE A 47 4.39 12.53 1.66
CA PHE A 47 2.93 12.62 1.63
C PHE A 47 2.28 11.31 1.22
N LEU A 48 1.10 11.07 1.78
CA LEU A 48 0.14 10.05 1.39
C LEU A 48 -1.10 10.75 0.81
N ALA A 49 -1.50 10.40 -0.41
CA ALA A 49 -2.74 10.83 -1.03
C ALA A 49 -3.75 9.67 -1.02
N VAL A 50 -5.00 9.95 -0.62
CA VAL A 50 -6.08 8.95 -0.54
C VAL A 50 -7.36 9.54 -1.11
N VAL A 51 -8.02 8.82 -2.01
CA VAL A 51 -9.34 9.21 -2.56
C VAL A 51 -10.41 8.98 -1.51
N THR A 52 -11.18 10.01 -1.20
CA THR A 52 -12.24 9.95 -0.19
C THR A 52 -13.62 9.80 -0.81
N GLU A 53 -14.54 9.21 -0.05
CA GLU A 53 -15.95 9.20 -0.42
C GLU A 53 -16.53 10.61 -0.35
N SER A 54 -17.15 11.07 -1.44
CA SER A 54 -17.84 12.37 -1.51
C SER A 54 -19.04 12.24 -2.43
N ALA A 55 -20.13 12.94 -2.09
CA ALA A 55 -21.41 12.88 -2.79
C ALA A 55 -21.32 13.24 -4.29
N GLY A 56 -20.31 14.00 -4.70
CA GLY A 56 -20.06 14.40 -6.10
C GLY A 56 -18.93 13.63 -6.80
N GLY A 57 -18.28 12.68 -6.13
CA GLY A 57 -17.07 12.01 -6.62
C GLY A 57 -15.83 12.91 -6.64
N GLY A 58 -14.65 12.31 -6.80
CA GLY A 58 -13.39 13.03 -7.09
C GLY A 58 -12.71 13.77 -5.92
N ALA A 59 -13.17 13.61 -4.68
CA ALA A 59 -12.48 14.17 -3.51
C ALA A 59 -11.25 13.32 -3.11
N PHE A 60 -10.22 13.96 -2.59
CA PHE A 60 -9.04 13.29 -2.05
C PHE A 60 -8.46 14.05 -0.85
N LEU A 61 -7.78 13.32 0.03
CA LEU A 61 -7.06 13.82 1.19
C LEU A 61 -5.56 13.66 0.97
N VAL A 62 -4.77 14.66 1.40
CA VAL A 62 -3.30 14.59 1.43
C VAL A 62 -2.83 14.67 2.88
N ILE A 63 -2.10 13.65 3.31
CA ILE A 63 -1.61 13.50 4.68
C ILE A 63 -0.07 13.60 4.66
N PRO A 64 0.55 14.53 5.40
CA PRO A 64 1.99 14.56 5.56
C PRO A 64 2.47 13.39 6.43
N LEU A 65 3.54 12.70 6.01
CA LEU A 65 4.10 11.56 6.74
C LEU A 65 4.92 11.99 7.97
N HIS A 66 5.37 13.24 7.98
CA HIS A 66 6.12 13.89 9.05
C HIS A 66 5.48 15.24 9.38
N LYS A 67 5.58 15.69 10.64
CA LYS A 67 5.22 17.08 10.99
C LYS A 67 6.16 18.06 10.31
#